data_AF-A0A6C0J0B8-F1
#
_entry.id   AF-A0A6C0J0B8-F1
#
_cell.length_a   1.000
_cell.length_b   1.000
_cell.length_c   1.000
_cell.angle_alpha   90.00
_cell.angle_beta   90.00
_cell.angle_gamma   90.00
#
_symmetry.space_group_name_H-M   'P 1'
#
loop_
_entity.id
_entity.type
_entity.pdbx_description
1 polymer ?
#
loop_
_entity_poly.entity_id
_entity_poly.type
_entity_poly.pdbx_seq_one_letter_code
_entity_poly.pdbx_strand_id
1 'polypeptide(L)'
;MKVFLINSFNSSKYVKNAQRLSNELYANDFTSVIVYGGASDFACLQLSDKKWVISIKENLSDNNAFLGFERAFNVGMFRENDFKSATYIYIHDTCQLSDNFVDRVNQIPAVSGWVFAHIYGLYNIGACDLRFLLTRANDLKGITHIPKDKSIALEQGETINIEGLELKPLLHYSQRTLATVITNTISNCDFMSLNAIGESSDSKRFVTYIGALGLYKLVGSHVSYFVPIWATPSHEVRTQADYETMKASFSKIQLSIPEHALGTITPWIPLPPSVD
;
A
#
# COMPACT_ATOMS: atom_id res chain seq x y z
N MET A 1 -15.87 -13.14 -3.36
CA MET A 1 -16.01 -11.73 -2.92
C MET A 1 -14.63 -11.08 -2.79
N LYS A 2 -14.52 -9.77 -3.06
CA LYS A 2 -13.34 -8.94 -2.75
C LYS A 2 -13.66 -8.01 -1.59
N VAL A 3 -12.75 -7.93 -0.61
CA VAL A 3 -12.88 -7.05 0.57
C VAL A 3 -11.67 -6.14 0.64
N PHE A 4 -11.88 -4.84 0.62
CA PHE A 4 -10.81 -3.87 0.75
C PHE A 4 -10.54 -3.58 2.22
N LEU A 5 -9.31 -3.86 2.67
CA LEU A 5 -8.82 -3.45 3.97
C LEU A 5 -8.05 -2.15 3.82
N ILE A 6 -8.62 -1.05 4.33
CA ILE A 6 -8.01 0.27 4.29
C ILE A 6 -7.27 0.50 5.61
N ASN A 7 -5.94 0.51 5.55
CA ASN A 7 -5.11 0.90 6.68
C ASN A 7 -5.07 2.42 6.84
N SER A 8 -5.31 2.90 8.05
CA SER A 8 -5.34 4.33 8.36
C SER A 8 -5.01 4.61 9.84
N PHE A 9 -5.07 5.88 10.21
CA PHE A 9 -4.75 6.40 11.55
C PHE A 9 -5.90 7.25 12.07
N ASN A 10 -6.12 7.23 13.38
CA ASN A 10 -7.14 8.03 14.05
C ASN A 10 -6.73 9.51 14.17
N SER A 11 -6.63 10.20 13.04
CA SER A 11 -6.45 11.65 12.98
C SER A 11 -7.29 12.25 11.86
N SER A 12 -7.70 13.51 12.00
CA SER A 12 -8.64 14.17 11.08
C SER A 12 -8.28 14.03 9.59
N LYS A 13 -7.00 14.16 9.23
CA LYS A 13 -6.55 14.06 7.84
C LYS A 13 -6.68 12.64 7.28
N TYR A 14 -6.22 11.64 8.03
CA TYR A 14 -6.24 10.24 7.62
C TYR A 14 -7.66 9.69 7.58
N VAL A 15 -8.51 10.07 8.55
CA VAL A 15 -9.95 9.73 8.57
C VAL A 15 -10.66 10.23 7.31
N LYS A 16 -10.46 11.50 6.93
CA LYS A 16 -11.07 12.06 5.70
C LYS A 16 -10.64 11.29 4.46
N ASN A 17 -9.36 10.95 4.35
CA ASN A 17 -8.82 10.20 3.21
C ASN A 17 -9.42 8.79 3.13
N ALA A 18 -9.46 8.07 4.26
CA ALA A 18 -10.00 6.72 4.32
C ALA A 18 -11.50 6.67 4.02
N GLN A 19 -12.27 7.64 4.54
CA GLN A 19 -13.70 7.76 4.26
C GLN A 19 -13.97 8.06 2.78
N ARG A 20 -13.20 8.97 2.16
CA ARG A 20 -13.30 9.24 0.71
C ARG A 20 -13.08 7.95 -0.09
N LEU A 21 -11.99 7.24 0.18
CA LEU A 21 -11.65 6.00 -0.51
C LEU A 21 -12.71 4.91 -0.31
N SER A 22 -13.20 4.72 0.91
CA SER A 22 -14.30 3.76 1.19
C SER A 22 -15.59 4.13 0.47
N ASN A 23 -15.90 5.43 0.33
CA ASN A 23 -17.06 5.89 -0.44
C ASN A 23 -16.91 5.59 -1.93
N GLU A 24 -15.74 5.83 -2.51
CA GLU A 24 -15.43 5.48 -3.91
C GLU A 24 -15.54 3.97 -4.15
N LEU A 25 -15.01 3.14 -3.25
CA LEU A 25 -15.12 1.68 -3.36
C LEU A 25 -16.57 1.19 -3.32
N TYR A 26 -17.38 1.76 -2.44
CA TYR A 26 -18.80 1.42 -2.33
C TYR A 26 -19.62 1.84 -3.55
N ALA A 27 -19.32 3.01 -4.13
CA ALA A 27 -19.93 3.43 -5.39
C ALA A 27 -19.60 2.47 -6.55
N ASN A 28 -18.47 1.76 -6.46
CA ASN A 28 -18.06 0.70 -7.36
C ASN A 28 -18.47 -0.72 -6.88
N ASP A 29 -19.44 -0.81 -5.98
CA ASP A 29 -20.05 -2.05 -5.47
C ASP A 29 -19.13 -2.96 -4.63
N PHE A 30 -17.99 -2.46 -4.15
CA PHE A 30 -17.06 -3.22 -3.33
C PHE A 30 -17.28 -3.09 -1.82
N THR A 31 -17.01 -4.18 -1.10
CA THR A 31 -16.97 -4.24 0.36
C THR A 31 -15.68 -3.62 0.89
N SER A 32 -15.76 -2.75 1.89
CA SER A 32 -14.59 -2.13 2.53
C SER A 32 -14.64 -2.17 4.05
N VAL A 33 -13.49 -2.39 4.67
CA VAL A 33 -13.26 -2.30 6.12
C VAL A 33 -12.12 -1.32 6.34
N ILE A 34 -12.42 -0.20 6.98
CA ILE A 34 -11.41 0.79 7.38
C ILE A 34 -10.90 0.44 8.77
N VAL A 35 -9.59 0.51 8.98
CA VAL A 35 -9.00 0.30 10.31
C VAL A 35 -8.14 1.50 10.70
N TYR A 36 -8.51 2.16 11.81
CA TYR A 36 -7.80 3.29 12.39
C TYR A 36 -6.96 2.85 13.60
N GLY A 37 -5.64 3.03 13.52
CA GLY A 37 -4.75 2.90 14.67
C GLY A 37 -4.66 4.18 15.51
N GLY A 38 -4.33 4.03 16.80
CA GLY A 38 -4.15 5.14 17.74
C GLY A 38 -5.46 5.73 18.29
N ALA A 39 -6.52 4.94 18.39
CA ALA A 39 -7.77 5.33 19.03
C ALA A 39 -7.68 5.23 20.56
N SER A 40 -8.66 5.80 21.27
CA SER A 40 -8.75 5.63 22.74
C SER A 40 -9.17 4.22 23.12
N ASP A 41 -10.08 3.62 22.33
CA ASP A 41 -10.68 2.32 22.57
C ASP A 41 -10.90 1.52 21.29
N PHE A 42 -11.04 0.20 21.49
CA PHE A 42 -11.46 -0.69 20.43
C PHE A 42 -12.94 -0.47 20.13
N ALA A 43 -13.25 -0.30 18.85
CA ALA A 43 -14.63 -0.26 18.37
C ALA A 43 -14.70 -0.88 16.97
N CYS A 44 -15.79 -1.58 16.67
CA CYS A 44 -16.11 -2.05 15.32
C CYS A 44 -17.56 -1.68 15.02
N LEU A 45 -17.75 -0.87 13.98
CA LEU A 45 -19.04 -0.33 13.59
C LEU A 45 -19.31 -0.66 12.12
N GLN A 46 -20.50 -1.17 11.84
CA GLN A 46 -21.00 -1.30 10.48
C GLN A 46 -21.68 0.02 10.09
N LEU A 47 -21.18 0.68 9.05
CA LEU A 47 -21.74 1.94 8.53
C LEU A 47 -22.79 1.68 7.46
N SER A 48 -22.65 0.59 6.70
CA SER A 48 -23.62 0.10 5.73
C SER A 48 -23.45 -1.41 5.49
N ASP A 49 -24.27 -1.99 4.64
CA ASP A 49 -24.20 -3.39 4.21
C ASP A 49 -22.83 -3.82 3.65
N LYS A 50 -22.04 -2.86 3.11
CA LYS A 50 -20.71 -3.10 2.53
C LYS A 50 -19.59 -2.25 3.16
N LYS A 51 -19.84 -1.57 4.28
CA LYS A 51 -18.85 -0.69 4.94
C LYS A 51 -18.74 -0.95 6.42
N TRP A 52 -17.51 -1.14 6.89
CA TRP A 52 -17.17 -1.25 8.29
C TRP A 52 -16.03 -0.30 8.65
N VAL A 53 -16.04 0.14 9.90
CA VAL A 53 -14.97 0.91 10.53
C VAL A 53 -14.55 0.21 11.80
N ILE A 54 -13.25 0.00 11.94
CA ILE A 54 -12.61 -0.55 13.12
C ILE A 54 -11.65 0.51 13.67
N SER A 55 -11.67 0.71 14.97
CA SER A 55 -10.70 1.53 15.69
C SER A 55 -9.96 0.62 16.67
N ILE A 56 -8.64 0.77 16.77
CA ILE A 56 -7.79 0.04 17.71
C ILE A 56 -6.92 1.02 18.51
N LYS A 57 -6.55 0.63 19.74
CA LYS A 57 -5.68 1.46 20.59
C LYS A 57 -4.27 1.57 20.03
N GLU A 58 -3.80 0.47 19.45
CA GLU A 58 -2.45 0.32 18.95
C GLU A 58 -2.19 1.25 17.75
N ASN A 59 -0.96 1.72 17.63
CA ASN A 59 -0.51 2.47 16.47
C ASN A 59 0.66 1.74 15.80
N LEU A 60 0.32 0.81 14.91
CA LEU A 60 1.20 -0.14 14.27
C LEU A 60 1.54 0.24 12.81
N SER A 61 1.42 1.53 12.48
CA SER A 61 1.72 2.05 11.14
C SER A 61 0.94 1.30 10.04
N ASP A 62 1.63 0.71 9.06
CA ASP A 62 1.07 -0.09 7.96
C ASP A 62 0.57 -1.48 8.40
N ASN A 63 0.37 -1.70 9.70
CA ASN A 63 -0.09 -2.98 10.21
C ASN A 63 -1.39 -2.88 11.02
N ASN A 64 -1.98 -1.68 11.15
CA ASN A 64 -3.23 -1.50 11.90
C ASN A 64 -4.34 -2.41 11.36
N ALA A 65 -4.47 -2.49 10.03
CA ALA A 65 -5.57 -3.24 9.43
C ALA A 65 -5.54 -4.74 9.74
N PHE A 66 -4.36 -5.36 9.84
CA PHE A 66 -4.25 -6.77 10.21
C PHE A 66 -4.77 -7.01 11.63
N LEU A 67 -4.26 -6.26 12.61
CA LEU A 67 -4.65 -6.43 14.00
C LEU A 67 -6.12 -6.05 14.25
N GLY A 68 -6.59 -4.95 13.67
CA GLY A 68 -7.97 -4.51 13.85
C GLY A 68 -8.97 -5.49 13.24
N PHE A 69 -8.69 -5.99 12.03
CA PHE A 69 -9.55 -6.98 11.40
C PHE A 69 -9.63 -8.26 12.25
N GLU A 70 -8.49 -8.77 12.74
CA GLU A 70 -8.44 -9.97 13.58
C GLU A 70 -9.27 -9.81 14.87
N ARG A 71 -9.19 -8.65 15.53
CA ARG A 71 -9.98 -8.39 16.74
C ARG A 71 -11.47 -8.42 16.47
N ALA A 72 -11.90 -7.73 15.41
CA ALA A 72 -13.29 -7.70 14.98
C ALA A 72 -13.76 -9.13 14.62
N PHE A 73 -12.93 -9.90 13.92
CA PHE A 73 -13.19 -11.30 13.59
C PHE A 73 -13.41 -12.17 14.84
N ASN A 74 -12.55 -12.06 15.85
CA ASN A 74 -12.63 -12.85 17.08
C ASN A 74 -13.88 -12.54 17.92
N VAL A 75 -14.26 -11.26 18.03
CA VAL A 75 -15.50 -10.86 18.73
C VAL A 75 -16.76 -11.16 17.92
N GLY A 76 -16.60 -11.72 16.73
CA GLY A 76 -17.68 -12.30 15.93
C GLY A 76 -18.26 -11.38 14.86
N MET A 77 -17.64 -10.23 14.61
CA MET A 77 -17.88 -9.48 13.39
C MET A 77 -17.29 -10.27 12.23
N PHE A 78 -17.96 -10.31 11.07
CA PHE A 78 -17.52 -11.08 9.88
C PHE A 78 -17.63 -12.61 9.98
N ARG A 79 -18.48 -13.15 10.87
CA ARG A 79 -18.74 -14.59 10.95
C ARG A 79 -19.57 -15.15 9.80
N GLU A 80 -20.28 -14.29 9.07
CA GLU A 80 -21.06 -14.67 7.88
C GLU A 80 -20.16 -15.26 6.78
N ASN A 81 -20.73 -16.18 6.00
CA ASN A 81 -19.97 -17.12 5.15
C ASN A 81 -19.10 -16.46 4.07
N ASP A 82 -19.37 -15.21 3.71
CA ASP A 82 -18.67 -14.56 2.60
C ASP A 82 -17.28 -14.04 2.98
N PHE A 83 -17.06 -13.61 4.22
CA PHE A 83 -15.74 -13.12 4.65
C PHE A 83 -14.70 -14.25 4.79
N LYS A 84 -15.12 -15.47 5.14
CA LYS A 84 -14.20 -16.61 5.29
C LYS A 84 -13.54 -17.05 3.98
N SER A 85 -14.21 -16.81 2.86
CA SER A 85 -13.74 -17.17 1.51
C SER A 85 -13.33 -15.96 0.67
N ALA A 86 -13.31 -14.75 1.25
CA ALA A 86 -12.97 -13.53 0.55
C ALA A 86 -11.50 -13.47 0.16
N THR A 87 -11.21 -12.78 -0.95
CA THR A 87 -9.89 -12.22 -1.20
C THR A 87 -9.84 -10.82 -0.60
N TYR A 88 -8.88 -10.60 0.29
CA TYR A 88 -8.67 -9.31 0.93
C TYR A 88 -7.65 -8.51 0.16
N ILE A 89 -7.97 -7.28 -0.20
CA ILE A 89 -7.09 -6.35 -0.89
C ILE A 89 -6.70 -5.28 0.13
N TYR A 90 -5.46 -5.32 0.58
CA TYR A 90 -4.91 -4.38 1.54
C TYR A 90 -4.39 -3.13 0.81
N ILE A 91 -4.91 -1.97 1.18
CA ILE A 91 -4.56 -0.66 0.61
C ILE A 91 -4.43 0.41 1.69
N HIS A 92 -3.85 1.55 1.33
CA HIS A 92 -3.72 2.69 2.23
C HIS A 92 -4.80 3.74 1.97
N ASP A 93 -5.17 4.48 3.01
CA ASP A 93 -6.13 5.59 2.94
C ASP A 93 -5.81 6.68 1.90
N THR A 94 -4.54 6.82 1.55
CA THR A 94 -4.02 7.78 0.57
C THR A 94 -4.06 7.29 -0.87
N CYS A 95 -4.60 6.09 -1.13
CA CYS A 95 -4.83 5.58 -2.48
C CYS A 95 -5.99 6.32 -3.17
N GLN A 96 -5.92 6.40 -4.50
CA GLN A 96 -6.99 6.87 -5.38
C GLN A 96 -7.26 5.82 -6.46
N LEU A 97 -8.53 5.65 -6.83
CA LEU A 97 -8.93 4.70 -7.86
C LEU A 97 -8.67 5.31 -9.25
N SER A 98 -8.13 4.53 -10.19
CA SER A 98 -8.09 4.92 -11.61
C SER A 98 -9.37 4.50 -12.33
N ASP A 99 -9.57 5.01 -13.55
CA ASP A 99 -10.76 4.69 -14.37
C ASP A 99 -10.91 3.19 -14.68
N ASN A 100 -9.80 2.45 -14.74
CA ASN A 100 -9.79 1.01 -15.00
C ASN A 100 -9.74 0.15 -13.71
N PHE A 101 -9.89 0.75 -12.53
CA PHE A 101 -9.78 0.05 -11.23
C PHE A 101 -10.69 -1.18 -11.14
N VAL A 102 -11.96 -1.05 -11.49
CA VAL A 102 -12.95 -2.14 -11.40
C VAL A 102 -12.52 -3.33 -12.26
N ASP A 103 -12.13 -3.07 -13.50
CA ASP A 103 -11.67 -4.09 -14.45
C ASP A 103 -10.42 -4.81 -13.95
N ARG A 104 -9.50 -4.08 -13.29
CA ARG A 104 -8.28 -4.66 -12.71
C ARG A 104 -8.59 -5.56 -11.53
N VAL A 105 -9.39 -5.06 -10.58
CA VAL A 105 -9.74 -5.80 -9.36
C VAL A 105 -10.49 -7.08 -9.68
N ASN A 106 -11.37 -7.06 -10.68
CA ASN A 106 -12.13 -8.23 -11.12
C ASN A 106 -11.26 -9.33 -11.75
N GLN A 107 -10.06 -8.99 -12.25
CA GLN A 107 -9.09 -9.97 -12.77
C GLN A 107 -8.28 -10.67 -11.68
N ILE A 108 -8.30 -10.17 -10.43
CA ILE A 108 -7.55 -10.78 -9.34
C ILE A 108 -8.22 -12.12 -8.97
N PRO A 109 -7.52 -13.26 -9.06
CA PRO A 109 -8.09 -14.55 -8.64
C PRO A 109 -8.17 -14.64 -7.12
N ALA A 110 -8.69 -15.76 -6.60
CA ALA A 110 -8.45 -16.11 -5.21
C ALA A 110 -6.94 -16.34 -5.02
N VAL A 111 -6.37 -15.76 -3.97
CA VAL A 111 -4.96 -15.91 -3.61
C VAL A 111 -4.82 -16.73 -2.34
N SER A 112 -3.65 -17.32 -2.14
CA SER A 112 -3.29 -18.05 -0.92
C SER A 112 -2.03 -17.41 -0.34
N GLY A 113 -2.07 -17.07 0.94
CA GLY A 113 -1.00 -16.27 1.57
C GLY A 113 -0.99 -14.81 1.10
N TRP A 114 0.14 -14.12 1.31
CA TRP A 114 0.36 -12.75 0.84
C TRP A 114 0.81 -12.71 -0.62
N VAL A 115 0.28 -11.77 -1.38
CA VAL A 115 0.74 -11.46 -2.74
C VAL A 115 0.83 -9.96 -2.87
N PHE A 116 2.02 -9.43 -3.16
CA PHE A 116 2.19 -8.01 -3.35
C PHE A 116 1.45 -7.52 -4.59
N ALA A 117 0.97 -6.29 -4.57
CA ALA A 117 0.40 -5.71 -5.78
C ALA A 117 1.48 -5.42 -6.82
N HIS A 118 2.72 -5.18 -6.40
CA HIS A 118 3.86 -4.81 -7.23
C HIS A 118 5.18 -5.43 -6.74
N ILE A 119 6.17 -5.53 -7.64
CA ILE A 119 7.42 -6.30 -7.48
C ILE A 119 8.44 -5.72 -6.48
N TYR A 120 8.08 -4.65 -5.77
CA TYR A 120 9.01 -3.94 -4.88
C TYR A 120 8.61 -3.92 -3.41
N GLY A 121 7.47 -4.51 -3.03
CA GLY A 121 7.02 -4.56 -1.63
C GLY A 121 6.69 -3.23 -0.94
N LEU A 122 7.04 -2.10 -1.55
CA LEU A 122 6.78 -0.73 -1.09
C LEU A 122 5.32 -0.52 -0.71
N TYR A 123 5.09 0.28 0.32
CA TYR A 123 3.74 0.62 0.79
C TYR A 123 2.93 -0.59 1.26
N ASN A 124 3.49 -1.81 1.32
CA ASN A 124 2.79 -3.00 1.80
C ASN A 124 1.41 -3.22 1.14
N ILE A 125 1.21 -2.78 -0.12
CA ILE A 125 -0.06 -2.94 -0.84
C ILE A 125 -0.10 -4.31 -1.51
N GLY A 126 -1.22 -5.02 -1.38
CA GLY A 126 -1.32 -6.39 -1.90
C GLY A 126 -2.66 -7.04 -1.66
N ALA A 127 -2.72 -8.34 -1.97
CA ALA A 127 -3.88 -9.18 -1.73
C ALA A 127 -3.50 -10.40 -0.88
N CYS A 128 -4.45 -10.88 -0.09
CA CYS A 128 -4.28 -12.08 0.72
C CYS A 128 -5.58 -12.81 1.02
N ASP A 129 -5.45 -13.99 1.61
CA ASP A 129 -6.57 -14.76 2.20
C ASP A 129 -6.77 -14.42 3.69
N LEU A 130 -7.89 -14.87 4.24
CA LEU A 130 -8.20 -14.70 5.67
C LEU A 130 -7.10 -15.30 6.56
N ARG A 131 -6.57 -16.47 6.19
CA ARG A 131 -5.56 -17.17 7.00
C ARG A 131 -4.32 -16.32 7.17
N PHE A 132 -3.86 -15.66 6.11
CA PHE A 132 -2.73 -14.75 6.17
C PHE A 132 -3.01 -13.55 7.05
N LEU A 133 -4.19 -12.93 6.95
CA LEU A 133 -4.55 -11.79 7.81
C LEU A 133 -4.41 -12.13 9.29
N LEU A 134 -4.98 -13.26 9.70
CA LEU A 134 -4.93 -13.73 11.09
C LEU A 134 -3.50 -14.11 11.51
N THR A 135 -2.72 -14.68 10.60
CA THR A 135 -1.30 -15.01 10.85
C THR A 135 -0.49 -13.73 11.09
N ARG A 136 -0.63 -12.74 10.20
CA ARG A 136 0.07 -11.46 10.32
C ARG A 136 -0.36 -10.68 11.56
N ALA A 137 -1.65 -10.72 11.92
CA ALA A 137 -2.16 -10.12 13.15
C ALA A 137 -1.52 -10.76 14.40
N ASN A 138 -1.33 -12.08 14.41
CA ASN A 138 -0.71 -12.78 15.52
C ASN A 138 0.76 -12.40 15.72
N ASP A 139 1.50 -12.12 14.64
CA ASP A 139 2.90 -11.62 14.72
C ASP A 139 3.01 -10.26 15.41
N LEU A 140 1.91 -9.50 15.46
CA LEU A 140 1.83 -8.18 16.08
C LEU A 140 1.32 -8.23 17.53
N LYS A 141 0.97 -9.42 18.03
CA LYS A 141 0.34 -9.58 19.34
C LYS A 141 1.29 -9.12 20.45
N GLY A 142 0.82 -8.19 21.27
CA GLY A 142 1.59 -7.61 22.36
C GLY A 142 2.35 -6.32 21.99
N ILE A 143 2.46 -6.00 20.70
CA ILE A 143 3.05 -4.74 20.24
C ILE A 143 2.00 -3.65 20.30
N THR A 144 2.29 -2.54 20.99
CA THR A 144 1.36 -1.41 21.13
C THR A 144 1.65 -0.27 20.15
N HIS A 145 2.92 -0.10 19.79
CA HIS A 145 3.37 0.96 18.90
C HIS A 145 4.56 0.53 18.05
N ILE A 146 4.52 0.85 16.75
CA ILE A 146 5.66 0.74 15.84
C ILE A 146 6.17 2.15 15.52
N PRO A 147 7.38 2.52 15.98
CA PRO A 147 8.03 3.77 15.59
C PRO A 147 8.17 3.91 14.08
N LYS A 148 8.12 5.14 13.56
CA LYS A 148 8.04 5.35 12.10
C LYS A 148 9.29 4.89 11.35
N ASP A 149 10.47 5.10 11.92
CA ASP A 149 11.75 4.61 11.40
C ASP A 149 11.75 3.08 11.26
N LYS A 150 11.28 2.37 12.30
CA LYS A 150 11.17 0.91 12.26
C LYS A 150 10.09 0.43 11.29
N SER A 151 8.96 1.14 11.18
CA SER A 151 7.96 0.85 10.15
C SER A 151 8.55 0.95 8.75
N ILE A 152 9.35 2.00 8.50
CA ILE A 152 10.00 2.19 7.20
C ILE A 152 10.96 1.03 6.93
N ALA A 153 11.81 0.65 7.89
CA ALA A 153 12.71 -0.49 7.73
C ALA A 153 11.93 -1.79 7.40
N LEU A 154 10.81 -2.02 8.08
CA LEU A 154 9.94 -3.16 7.84
C LEU A 154 9.29 -3.16 6.44
N GLU A 155 8.84 -1.99 5.98
CA GLU A 155 8.36 -1.77 4.60
C GLU A 155 9.47 -1.99 3.56
N GLN A 156 10.73 -1.74 3.93
CA GLN A 156 11.92 -1.91 3.09
C GLN A 156 12.48 -3.34 3.08
N GLY A 157 11.81 -4.28 3.76
CA GLY A 157 12.22 -5.69 3.75
C GLY A 157 13.20 -6.05 4.87
N GLU A 158 13.37 -5.18 5.86
CA GLU A 158 14.20 -5.47 7.03
C GLU A 158 13.38 -6.07 8.17
N THR A 159 13.96 -7.04 8.87
CA THR A 159 13.42 -7.52 10.14
C THR A 159 13.72 -6.50 11.22
N ILE A 160 12.72 -6.15 12.03
CA ILE A 160 12.86 -5.19 13.13
C ILE A 160 12.63 -5.88 14.48
N ASN A 161 13.17 -5.28 15.54
CA ASN A 161 12.91 -5.70 16.92
C ASN A 161 12.17 -4.60 17.69
N ILE A 162 11.06 -4.94 18.33
CA ILE A 162 10.27 -4.05 19.18
C ILE A 162 10.03 -4.75 20.51
N GLU A 163 10.53 -4.17 21.61
CA GLU A 163 10.30 -4.69 22.97
C GLU A 163 10.69 -6.18 23.13
N GLY A 164 11.73 -6.62 22.42
CA GLY A 164 12.20 -8.01 22.45
C GLY A 164 11.43 -8.96 21.53
N LEU A 165 10.44 -8.47 20.77
CA LEU A 165 9.73 -9.22 19.75
C LEU A 165 10.32 -8.92 18.37
N GLU A 166 10.69 -9.98 17.66
CA GLU A 166 11.12 -9.91 16.26
C GLU A 166 9.91 -9.84 15.34
N LEU A 167 9.85 -8.80 14.49
CA LEU A 167 8.82 -8.63 13.49
C LEU A 167 9.43 -8.69 12.10
N LYS A 168 8.97 -9.67 11.31
CA LYS A 168 9.44 -9.91 9.95
C LYS A 168 8.70 -9.06 8.93
N PRO A 169 9.37 -8.62 7.85
CA PRO A 169 8.74 -7.86 6.77
C PRO A 169 7.77 -8.73 5.96
N LEU A 170 6.84 -8.13 5.23
CA LEU A 170 5.91 -8.89 4.37
C LEU A 170 6.64 -9.69 3.28
N LEU A 171 7.81 -9.22 2.84
CA LEU A 171 8.67 -9.91 1.87
C LEU A 171 9.15 -11.28 2.36
N HIS A 172 9.16 -11.51 3.68
CA HIS A 172 9.47 -12.82 4.26
C HIS A 172 8.42 -13.88 3.91
N TYR A 173 7.15 -13.49 3.78
CA TYR A 173 6.04 -14.43 3.59
C TYR A 173 5.77 -14.75 2.12
N SER A 174 6.19 -13.87 1.21
CA SER A 174 5.97 -14.05 -0.22
C SER A 174 6.83 -13.07 -1.01
N GLN A 175 7.26 -13.50 -2.18
CA GLN A 175 7.87 -12.64 -3.20
C GLN A 175 7.01 -12.61 -4.49
N ARG A 176 5.77 -13.11 -4.41
CA ARG A 176 4.83 -13.14 -5.54
C ARG A 176 4.17 -11.79 -5.70
N THR A 177 3.84 -11.44 -6.95
CA THR A 177 3.14 -10.20 -7.28
C THR A 177 1.84 -10.48 -8.02
N LEU A 178 0.87 -9.58 -7.92
CA LEU A 178 -0.37 -9.68 -8.69
C LEU A 178 -0.09 -9.69 -10.20
N ALA A 179 0.92 -8.96 -10.67
CA ALA A 179 1.35 -9.03 -12.07
C ALA A 179 1.80 -10.44 -12.50
N THR A 180 2.43 -11.22 -11.61
CA THR A 180 2.79 -12.63 -11.91
C THR A 180 1.62 -13.60 -11.78
N VAL A 181 0.58 -13.22 -11.03
CA VAL A 181 -0.62 -14.05 -10.81
C VAL A 181 -1.68 -13.81 -11.89
N ILE A 182 -1.77 -12.58 -12.40
CA ILE A 182 -2.69 -12.16 -13.45
C ILE A 182 -1.95 -12.28 -14.79
N THR A 183 -2.42 -13.15 -15.69
CA THR A 183 -1.73 -13.59 -16.92
C THR A 183 -1.60 -12.51 -18.03
N ASN A 184 -1.77 -11.22 -17.72
CA ASN A 184 -1.74 -10.11 -18.69
C ASN A 184 -0.53 -9.18 -18.45
N THR A 185 0.57 -9.41 -19.15
CA THR A 185 1.89 -8.87 -18.77
C THR A 185 2.07 -7.37 -18.97
N ILE A 186 1.54 -6.76 -20.03
CA ILE A 186 1.79 -5.33 -20.34
C ILE A 186 0.87 -4.41 -19.52
N SER A 187 -0.36 -4.84 -19.30
CA SER A 187 -1.38 -4.00 -18.68
C SER A 187 -1.31 -4.00 -17.14
N ASN A 188 -0.48 -4.88 -16.59
CA ASN A 188 -0.20 -5.03 -15.16
C ASN A 188 1.16 -4.44 -14.76
N CYS A 189 1.86 -3.73 -15.66
CA CYS A 189 3.09 -3.03 -15.30
C CYS A 189 2.79 -1.87 -14.34
N ASP A 190 3.58 -1.74 -13.28
CA ASP A 190 3.53 -0.59 -12.40
C ASP A 190 4.25 0.59 -13.04
N PHE A 191 3.65 1.77 -12.93
CA PHE A 191 4.22 3.00 -13.47
C PHE A 191 4.43 3.98 -12.33
N MET A 192 5.65 4.49 -12.18
CA MET A 192 5.92 5.55 -11.23
C MET A 192 6.14 6.87 -11.99
N SER A 193 5.34 7.88 -11.66
CA SER A 193 5.58 9.25 -12.10
C SER A 193 6.33 10.00 -11.01
N LEU A 194 7.51 10.51 -11.38
CA LEU A 194 8.36 11.30 -10.50
C LEU A 194 8.03 12.79 -10.51
N ASN A 195 7.08 13.23 -11.33
CA ASN A 195 6.59 14.61 -11.22
C ASN A 195 5.62 14.68 -10.07
N ALA A 196 5.95 15.54 -9.11
CA ALA A 196 5.06 15.78 -8.01
C ALA A 196 3.82 16.54 -8.51
N ILE A 197 2.64 15.94 -8.37
CA ILE A 197 1.36 16.54 -8.79
C ILE A 197 0.84 17.37 -7.64
N GLY A 198 0.59 18.66 -7.88
CA GLY A 198 0.03 19.60 -6.92
C GLY A 198 0.03 21.02 -7.48
N GLU A 199 -0.97 21.81 -7.13
CA GLU A 199 -1.12 23.21 -7.58
C GLU A 199 -0.07 24.15 -6.95
N SER A 200 0.59 23.70 -5.87
CA SER A 200 1.58 24.45 -5.10
C SER A 200 2.74 23.56 -4.63
N SER A 201 3.89 24.15 -4.29
CA SER A 201 5.04 23.43 -3.72
C SER A 201 4.69 22.55 -2.53
N ASP A 202 3.74 22.98 -1.71
CA ASP A 202 3.36 22.32 -0.46
C ASP A 202 2.35 21.18 -0.69
N SER A 203 1.66 21.19 -1.83
CA SER A 203 0.67 20.19 -2.24
C SER A 203 1.22 19.12 -3.18
N LYS A 204 2.40 19.35 -3.76
CA LYS A 204 3.10 18.41 -4.65
C LYS A 204 3.39 17.06 -4.00
N ARG A 205 2.94 15.97 -4.62
CA ARG A 205 3.21 14.58 -4.17
C ARG A 205 3.65 13.72 -5.35
N PHE A 206 4.64 12.84 -5.14
CA PHE A 206 4.95 11.81 -6.14
C PHE A 206 3.78 10.83 -6.25
N VAL A 207 3.59 10.25 -7.43
CA VAL A 207 2.47 9.35 -7.70
C VAL A 207 2.99 8.04 -8.25
N THR A 208 2.72 6.95 -7.53
CA THR A 208 2.94 5.59 -8.02
C THR A 208 1.61 5.02 -8.49
N TYR A 209 1.51 4.66 -9.76
CA TYR A 209 0.40 3.88 -10.28
C TYR A 209 0.71 2.38 -10.20
N ILE A 210 -0.14 1.64 -9.50
CA ILE A 210 -0.06 0.20 -9.30
C ILE A 210 -0.94 -0.45 -10.36
N GLY A 211 -0.31 -0.94 -11.44
CA GLY A 211 -1.00 -1.36 -12.65
C GLY A 211 -1.90 -2.57 -12.43
N ALA A 212 -1.44 -3.51 -11.61
CA ALA A 212 -2.20 -4.72 -11.28
C ALA A 212 -3.49 -4.46 -10.49
N LEU A 213 -3.62 -3.29 -9.86
CA LEU A 213 -4.83 -2.90 -9.10
C LEU A 213 -5.62 -1.76 -9.75
N GLY A 214 -5.02 -0.97 -10.65
CA GLY A 214 -5.64 0.28 -11.11
C GLY A 214 -5.75 1.30 -9.97
N LEU A 215 -4.65 1.53 -9.26
CA LEU A 215 -4.61 2.43 -8.11
C LEU A 215 -3.47 3.42 -8.22
N TYR A 216 -3.72 4.67 -7.86
CA TYR A 216 -2.66 5.66 -7.61
C TYR A 216 -2.35 5.73 -6.12
N LYS A 217 -1.07 5.68 -5.76
CA LYS A 217 -0.57 5.92 -4.41
C LYS A 217 0.18 7.25 -4.39
N LEU A 218 -0.35 8.19 -3.62
CA LEU A 218 0.33 9.45 -3.35
C LEU A 218 1.45 9.24 -2.31
N VAL A 219 2.63 9.75 -2.62
CA VAL A 219 3.83 9.63 -1.77
C VAL A 219 4.18 11.01 -1.23
N GLY A 220 4.13 11.15 0.10
CA GLY A 220 4.36 12.41 0.80
C GLY A 220 5.73 12.55 1.47
N SER A 221 6.62 11.56 1.35
CA SER A 221 7.93 11.55 2.00
C SER A 221 9.05 11.42 0.98
N HIS A 222 10.11 12.21 1.16
CA HIS A 222 11.37 12.20 0.40
C HIS A 222 12.27 11.00 0.76
N VAL A 223 11.80 10.12 1.65
CA VAL A 223 12.54 8.93 2.15
C VAL A 223 11.93 7.61 1.66
N SER A 224 11.07 7.64 0.64
CA SER A 224 10.58 6.41 -0.01
C SER A 224 11.68 5.81 -0.87
N TYR A 225 11.81 4.47 -0.91
CA TYR A 225 12.84 3.67 -1.62
C TYR A 225 13.05 4.03 -3.11
N PHE A 226 12.13 4.80 -3.69
CA PHE A 226 12.09 5.20 -5.08
C PHE A 226 12.16 6.71 -5.32
N VAL A 227 12.27 7.48 -4.25
CA VAL A 227 12.56 8.89 -4.31
C VAL A 227 14.02 8.99 -3.88
N PRO A 228 14.97 9.20 -4.83
CA PRO A 228 16.35 9.46 -4.48
C PRO A 228 16.42 10.51 -3.36
N ILE A 229 17.36 10.41 -2.44
CA ILE A 229 17.43 11.29 -1.24
C ILE A 229 17.45 12.80 -1.60
N TRP A 230 17.82 13.14 -2.84
CA TRP A 230 17.81 14.50 -3.40
C TRP A 230 16.51 14.88 -4.14
N ALA A 231 15.62 13.93 -4.45
CA ALA A 231 14.33 14.17 -5.09
C ALA A 231 13.31 14.67 -4.04
N THR A 232 13.25 15.98 -3.89
CA THR A 232 12.18 16.63 -3.13
C THR A 232 10.89 16.66 -3.96
N PRO A 233 9.68 16.66 -3.38
CA PRO A 233 8.45 16.96 -4.12
C PRO A 233 8.48 18.31 -4.87
N SER A 234 9.43 19.20 -4.55
CA SER A 234 9.70 20.44 -5.27
C SER A 234 10.63 20.31 -6.49
N HIS A 235 11.24 19.14 -6.75
CA HIS A 235 12.07 18.92 -7.93
C HIS A 235 11.17 18.66 -9.14
N GLU A 236 11.17 19.56 -10.11
CA GLU A 236 10.52 19.40 -11.41
C GLU A 236 11.58 19.13 -12.48
N VAL A 237 11.31 18.23 -13.43
CA VAL A 237 12.14 18.10 -14.64
C VAL A 237 11.84 19.29 -15.55
N ARG A 238 12.65 20.35 -15.44
CA ARG A 238 12.48 21.58 -16.25
C ARG A 238 13.46 21.64 -17.40
N THR A 239 14.62 21.00 -17.25
CA THR A 239 15.72 21.05 -18.21
C THR A 239 16.19 19.65 -18.62
N GLN A 240 16.89 19.56 -19.75
CA GLN A 240 17.54 18.31 -20.17
C GLN A 240 18.60 17.84 -19.14
N ALA A 241 19.24 18.76 -18.43
CA ALA A 241 20.20 18.43 -17.38
C ALA A 241 19.52 17.78 -16.17
N ASP A 242 18.32 18.24 -15.80
CA ASP A 242 17.51 17.60 -14.75
C ASP A 242 17.13 16.18 -15.18
N TYR A 243 16.67 16.01 -16.43
CA TYR A 243 16.32 14.71 -17.00
C TYR A 243 17.50 13.72 -16.96
N GLU A 244 18.69 14.11 -17.43
CA GLU A 244 19.87 13.23 -17.43
C GLU A 244 20.39 12.94 -16.02
N THR A 245 20.32 13.93 -15.10
CA THR A 245 20.70 13.74 -13.69
C THR A 245 19.79 12.74 -13.00
N MET A 246 18.47 12.84 -13.24
CA MET A 246 17.50 11.88 -12.73
C MET A 246 17.77 10.50 -13.31
N LYS A 247 17.86 10.37 -14.64
CA LYS A 247 18.14 9.11 -15.34
C LYS A 247 19.42 8.42 -14.84
N ALA A 248 20.51 9.17 -14.66
CA ALA A 248 21.79 8.65 -14.17
C ALA A 248 21.78 8.24 -12.68
N SER A 249 20.87 8.80 -11.89
CA SER A 249 20.74 8.44 -10.49
C SER A 249 19.92 7.18 -10.29
N PHE A 250 18.94 6.92 -11.17
CA PHE A 250 18.16 5.68 -11.18
C PHE A 250 18.89 4.50 -11.83
N SER A 251 19.79 4.75 -12.80
CA SER A 251 20.62 3.69 -13.39
C SER A 251 21.56 3.01 -12.38
N LYS A 252 21.75 3.62 -11.20
CA LYS A 252 22.50 3.07 -10.06
C LYS A 252 21.65 2.21 -9.13
N ILE A 253 20.32 2.23 -9.25
CA ILE A 253 19.42 1.34 -8.50
C ILE A 253 19.39 -0.01 -9.21
N GLN A 254 20.29 -0.89 -8.80
CA GLN A 254 20.37 -2.26 -9.28
C GLN A 254 19.41 -3.13 -8.48
N LEU A 255 18.48 -3.82 -9.14
CA LEU A 255 17.69 -4.82 -8.45
C LEU A 255 18.55 -6.07 -8.29
N SER A 256 18.72 -6.53 -7.06
CA SER A 256 19.44 -7.76 -6.77
C SER A 256 18.73 -8.56 -5.68
N ILE A 257 18.69 -9.87 -5.85
CA ILE A 257 18.62 -10.81 -4.73
C ILE A 257 20.04 -11.25 -4.36
N PRO A 258 20.27 -11.86 -3.18
CA PRO A 258 21.62 -12.26 -2.75
C PRO A 258 22.38 -13.12 -3.78
N GLU A 259 21.64 -13.80 -4.65
CA GLU A 259 22.17 -14.75 -5.63
C GLU A 259 22.43 -14.13 -7.02
N HIS A 260 21.78 -13.02 -7.42
CA HIS A 260 22.02 -12.33 -8.70
C HIS A 260 21.21 -11.03 -8.88
N ALA A 261 21.60 -10.22 -9.88
CA ALA A 261 20.87 -9.04 -10.32
C ALA A 261 19.61 -9.42 -11.13
N LEU A 262 18.46 -8.85 -10.75
CA LEU A 262 17.14 -9.07 -11.37
C LEU A 262 16.84 -8.11 -12.53
N GLY A 263 17.55 -6.97 -12.61
CA GLY A 263 17.36 -5.97 -13.68
C GLY A 263 17.63 -4.54 -13.21
N THR A 264 17.34 -3.57 -14.08
CA THR A 264 17.39 -2.14 -13.77
C THR A 264 16.00 -1.54 -13.90
N ILE A 265 15.60 -0.72 -12.93
CA ILE A 265 14.34 0.03 -13.01
C ILE A 265 14.63 1.32 -13.73
N THR A 266 13.96 1.53 -14.85
CA THR A 266 13.92 2.84 -15.47
C THR A 266 12.59 3.48 -15.08
N PRO A 267 12.57 4.45 -14.14
CA PRO A 267 11.35 5.19 -13.90
C PRO A 267 10.93 5.91 -15.18
N TRP A 268 9.62 6.12 -15.34
CA TRP A 268 9.15 7.02 -16.39
C TRP A 268 9.49 8.46 -15.97
N ILE A 269 10.50 9.03 -16.62
CA ILE A 269 10.90 10.42 -16.47
C ILE A 269 10.26 11.17 -17.65
N PRO A 270 9.34 12.11 -17.42
CA PRO A 270 8.79 12.92 -18.49
C PRO A 270 9.91 13.70 -19.17
N LEU A 271 9.83 13.81 -20.49
CA LEU A 271 10.72 14.71 -21.23
C LEU A 271 10.50 16.15 -20.72
N PRO A 272 11.57 16.96 -20.64
CA PRO A 272 11.41 18.37 -20.33
C PRO A 272 10.45 19.01 -21.37
N PRO A 273 9.64 20.01 -20.98
CA PRO A 273 8.73 20.67 -21.90
C PRO A 273 9.48 21.13 -23.15
N SER A 274 8.95 20.85 -24.35
CA SER A 274 9.51 21.41 -25.58
C SER A 274 9.38 22.92 -25.53
N VAL A 275 10.47 23.62 -25.85
CA VAL A 275 10.43 25.05 -26.10
C VAL A 275 9.89 25.22 -27.51
N ASP A 276 8.57 25.08 -27.66
CA ASP A 276 7.85 25.58 -28.83
C ASP A 276 7.42 27.03 -28.59
#